data_AF-A0A1E1X0G9-F1
#
_entry.id   AF-A0A1E1X0G9-F1
#
_cell.length_a   1.000
_cell.length_b   1.000
_cell.length_c   1.000
_cell.angle_alpha   90.00
_cell.angle_beta   90.00
_cell.angle_gamma   90.00
#
_symmetry.space_group_name_H-M   'P 1'
#
loop_
_entity.id
_entity.type
_entity.pdbx_description
1 polymer ?
#
loop_
_entity_poly.entity_id
_entity_poly.type
_entity_poly.pdbx_seq_one_letter_code
_entity_poly.pdbx_strand_id
1 'polypeptide(L)' 'GYAPRFRDLKQQILAQVPHATVTGATGRTRSFEVHINGVMVYSKLKNDCFPDFEEVVTRVLEASQGKPVQPVTSTQ' A
#
# COMPACT_ATOMS: atom_id res chain seq x y z
N GLY A 1 15.00 4.49 2.04
CA GLY A 1 15.10 3.01 2.14
C GLY A 1 13.72 2.37 2.24
N TYR A 2 13.62 1.05 2.12
CA TYR A 2 12.32 0.33 2.07
C TYR A 2 11.62 0.27 3.42
N ALA A 3 12.34 -0.08 4.50
CA ALA A 3 11.76 -0.18 5.85
C ALA A 3 11.14 1.13 6.37
N PRO A 4 11.81 2.30 6.26
CA PRO A 4 11.21 3.58 6.64
C PRO A 4 9.94 3.90 5.85
N ARG A 5 9.94 3.67 4.54
CA ARG A 5 8.77 3.85 3.66
C ARG A 5 7.59 2.97 4.04
N PHE A 6 7.86 1.71 4.42
CA PHE A 6 6.83 0.81 4.95
C PHE A 6 6.23 1.34 6.26
N ARG A 7 7.06 1.82 7.19
CA ARG A 7 6.59 2.36 8.48
C ARG A 7 5.71 3.60 8.30
N ASP A 8 6.14 4.51 7.43
CA ASP A 8 5.40 5.73 7.10
C ASP A 8 4.02 5.40 6.49
N LEU A 9 4.00 4.57 5.44
CA LEU A 9 2.73 4.14 4.83
C LEU A 9 1.82 3.42 5.85
N LYS A 10 2.38 2.57 6.71
CA LYS A 10 1.63 1.92 7.79
C LYS A 10 1.00 2.93 8.75
N GLN A 11 1.75 3.97 9.15
CA GLN A 11 1.23 5.01 10.03
C GLN A 11 0.09 5.80 9.37
N GLN A 12 0.24 6.17 8.09
CA GLN A 12 -0.80 6.88 7.35
C GLN A 12 -2.08 6.05 7.18
N ILE A 13 -1.94 4.75 6.88
CA ILE A 13 -3.09 3.84 6.82
C ILE A 13 -3.79 3.75 8.17
N LEU A 14 -3.06 3.53 9.27
CA LEU A 14 -3.64 3.39 10.60
C LEU A 14 -4.25 4.69 11.13
N ALA A 15 -3.78 5.85 10.66
CA ALA A 15 -4.39 7.13 11.00
C ALA A 15 -5.80 7.27 10.42
N GLN A 16 -6.03 6.77 9.20
CA GLN A 16 -7.35 6.85 8.53
C GLN A 16 -8.24 5.64 8.79
N VAL A 17 -7.65 4.46 8.96
CA VAL A 17 -8.35 3.20 9.22
C VAL A 17 -7.72 2.50 10.43
N PRO A 18 -8.05 2.93 11.67
CA PRO A 18 -7.40 2.44 12.89
C PRO A 18 -7.56 0.93 13.13
N HIS A 19 -8.61 0.33 12.58
CA HIS A 19 -8.91 -1.10 12.71
C HIS A 19 -8.22 -1.96 11.64
N ALA A 20 -7.49 -1.36 10.69
CA ALA A 20 -6.78 -2.11 9.65
C ALA A 20 -5.61 -2.91 10.24
N THR A 21 -5.41 -4.13 9.75
CA THR A 21 -4.22 -4.93 10.08
C THR A 21 -3.16 -4.74 9.00
N VAL A 22 -2.13 -3.93 9.30
CA VAL A 22 -1.02 -3.67 8.37
C VAL A 22 0.21 -4.48 8.76
N THR A 23 0.53 -5.48 7.94
CA THR A 23 1.71 -6.35 8.06
C THR A 23 2.71 -6.04 6.94
N GLY A 24 3.97 -6.42 7.15
CA GLY A 24 5.03 -6.26 6.16
C GLY A 24 6.03 -7.39 6.27
N ALA A 25 6.54 -7.85 5.13
CA ALA A 25 7.57 -8.88 5.04
C ALA A 25 8.64 -8.47 4.03
N THR A 26 9.82 -9.05 4.15
CA THR A 26 10.90 -8.85 3.17
C THR A 26 10.53 -9.60 1.89
N GLY A 27 10.27 -8.85 0.81
CA GLY A 27 10.01 -9.40 -0.51
C GLY A 27 11.28 -9.62 -1.33
N ARG A 28 11.11 -9.73 -2.65
CA ARG A 28 12.22 -9.80 -3.60
C ARG A 28 13.09 -8.54 -3.54
N THR A 29 14.34 -8.66 -3.96
CA THR A 29 15.26 -7.51 -4.08
C THR A 29 14.63 -6.39 -4.90
N ARG A 30 14.71 -5.15 -4.39
CA ARG A 30 14.11 -3.94 -4.96
C ARG A 30 12.58 -3.95 -5.10
N SER A 31 11.87 -4.89 -4.49
CA SER A 31 10.40 -4.92 -4.55
C SER A 31 9.76 -4.05 -3.48
N PHE A 32 8.64 -3.41 -3.85
CA PHE A 32 7.69 -2.80 -2.92
C PHE A 32 6.31 -3.09 -3.47
N GLU A 33 5.63 -4.07 -2.88
CA GLU A 33 4.36 -4.60 -3.36
C GLU A 33 3.30 -4.38 -2.30
N VAL A 34 2.17 -3.82 -2.72
CA VAL A 34 1.07 -3.49 -1.82
C VAL A 34 -0.09 -4.42 -2.14
N HIS A 35 -0.58 -5.10 -1.11
CA HIS A 35 -1.75 -5.96 -1.19
C HIS A 35 -2.81 -5.44 -0.25
N ILE A 36 -4.04 -5.32 -0.73
CA ILE A 36 -5.22 -4.95 0.06
C ILE A 36 -6.17 -6.15 0.02
N ASN A 37 -6.48 -6.71 1.19
CA ASN A 37 -7.35 -7.89 1.32
C ASN A 37 -6.94 -9.06 0.40
N GLY A 38 -5.63 -9.29 0.22
CA GLY A 38 -5.08 -10.34 -0.64
C GLY A 38 -4.96 -9.99 -2.13
N VAL A 39 -5.48 -8.84 -2.58
CA VAL A 39 -5.37 -8.38 -3.96
C VAL A 39 -4.16 -7.46 -4.12
N MET A 40 -3.26 -7.77 -5.06
CA MET A 40 -2.11 -6.91 -5.36
C MET A 40 -2.57 -5.65 -6.08
N VAL A 41 -2.44 -4.49 -5.43
CA VAL A 41 -2.85 -3.19 -5.97
C VAL A 41 -1.70 -2.38 -6.55
N TYR A 42 -0.46 -2.71 -6.18
CA TYR A 42 0.74 -2.04 -6.70
C TYR A 42 1.96 -2.96 -6.69
N SER A 43 2.84 -2.80 -7.67
CA SER A 43 4.17 -3.41 -7.65
C SER A 43 5.22 -2.44 -8.21
N LYS A 44 6.17 -2.05 -7.35
CA LYS A 44 7.33 -1.22 -7.74
C LYS A 44 8.24 -1.91 -8.75
N LEU A 45 8.19 -3.24 -8.89
CA LEU A 45 8.92 -3.95 -9.94
C LEU A 45 8.31 -3.70 -11.32
N LYS A 46 7.00 -3.48 -11.40
CA LYS A 46 6.29 -3.19 -12.66
C LYS A 46 6.42 -1.72 -13.06
N ASN A 47 6.30 -0.82 -12.08
CA ASN A 47 6.26 0.63 -12.33
C ASN A 47 7.64 1.31 -12.19
N ASP A 48 8.66 0.57 -11.76
CA ASP A 48 10.01 1.03 -11.37
C ASP A 48 10.07 2.20 -10.36
N CYS A 49 8.95 2.66 -9.82
CA CYS A 49 8.87 3.69 -8.79
C CYS A 49 8.06 3.24 -7.57
N PHE A 50 8.16 4.00 -6.46
CA PHE A 50 7.31 3.79 -5.29
C PHE A 50 5.88 4.27 -5.58
N PRO A 51 4.87 3.65 -4.96
CA PRO A 51 3.50 4.13 -5.10
C PRO A 51 3.33 5.49 -4.45
N ASP A 52 2.39 6.27 -4.97
CA ASP A 52 1.84 7.40 -4.22
C ASP A 52 1.15 6.89 -2.94
N PHE A 53 1.55 7.41 -1.78
CA PHE A 53 1.06 6.89 -0.50
C PHE A 53 -0.36 7.37 -0.19
N GLU A 54 -0.72 8.58 -0.61
CA GLU A 54 -2.06 9.11 -0.42
C GLU A 54 -3.10 8.29 -1.22
N GLU A 55 -2.75 7.90 -2.45
CA GLU A 55 -3.59 7.01 -3.25
C GLU A 55 -3.73 5.64 -2.59
N VAL A 56 -2.63 5.03 -2.09
CA VAL A 56 -2.71 3.75 -1.38
C VAL A 56 -3.65 3.84 -0.17
N VAL A 57 -3.52 4.89 0.65
CA VAL A 57 -4.38 5.11 1.82
C VAL A 57 -5.84 5.27 1.41
N THR A 58 -6.10 6.01 0.32
CA THR A 58 -7.43 6.15 -0.26
C THR A 58 -8.01 4.79 -0.66
N ARG A 59 -7.24 3.94 -1.37
CA ARG A 59 -7.70 2.60 -1.75
C ARG A 59 -8.01 1.72 -0.54
N VAL A 60 -7.21 1.82 0.54
CA VAL A 60 -7.48 1.08 1.79
C VAL A 60 -8.76 1.57 2.46
N LEU A 61 -8.99 2.88 2.50
CA LEU A 61 -10.22 3.46 3.04
C LEU A 61 -11.45 3.03 2.24
N GLU A 62 -11.36 3.02 0.91
CA GLU A 62 -12.44 2.53 0.06
C GLU A 62 -12.75 1.04 0.32
N ALA A 63 -11.70 0.21 0.41
CA ALA A 63 -11.85 -1.21 0.71
C ALA A 63 -12.46 -1.45 2.11
N SER A 64 -12.14 -0.62 3.11
CA SER A 64 -12.72 -0.73 4.46
C SER A 64 -14.21 -0.35 4.49
N GLN A 65 -14.67 0.46 3.53
CA GLN A 65 -16.08 0.80 3.32
C GLN A 65 -16.84 -0.24 2.48
N GLY A 66 -16.21 -1.36 2.10
CA GLY A 66 -16.83 -2.42 1.31
C GLY A 66 -16.85 -2.15 -0.20
N LYS A 67 -16.14 -1.12 -0.69
CA LYS A 67 -15.96 -0.91 -2.13
C LYS A 67 -14.99 -1.97 -2.71
N PRO A 68 -15.11 -2.29 -4.00
CA PRO A 68 -14.15 -3.18 -4.66
C PRO A 68 -12.73 -2.60 -4.62
N VAL A 69 -11.75 -3.45 -4.35
CA VAL A 69 -10.33 -3.07 -4.34
C VAL A 69 -9.89 -2.68 -5.75
N GLN A 70 -9.33 -1.47 -5.88
CA GLN A 70 -8.85 -0.91 -7.14
C GLN A 70 -7.32 -0.81 -7.16
N PRO A 71 -6.68 -0.89 -8.34
CA PRO A 71 -5.24 -0.71 -8.46
C PRO A 71 -4.83 0.73 -8.13
N VAL A 72 -3.59 0.89 -7.68
CA VAL A 72 -2.92 2.18 -7.49
C VAL A 72 -2.15 2.50 -8.76
N THR A 73 -2.39 3.67 -9.36
CA THR A 73 -1.76 4.05 -10.63
C THR A 73 -0.72 5.15 -10.50
N SER A 74 -0.81 5.97 -9.45
CA SER A 74 0.10 7.09 -9.23
C SER A 74 1.39 6.65 -8.57
N THR A 75 2.47 7.37 -8.85
CA THR A 75 3.82 7.09 -8.36
C THR A 75 4.46 8.36 -7.81
N GLN A 76 5.42 8.20 -6.88
CA GLN A 76 6.23 9.31 -6.35
C GLN A 76 7.35 9.76 -7.29
#